data_AF-A0AAV1WJ96-F1
#
_entry.id   AF-A0AAV1WJ96-F1
#
_cell.length_a   1.000
_cell.length_b   1.000
_cell.length_c   1.000
_cell.angle_alpha   90.00
_cell.angle_beta   90.00
_cell.angle_gamma   90.00
#
_symmetry.space_group_name_H-M   'P 1'
#
loop_
_entity.id
_entity.type
_entity.pdbx_description
1 polymer ?
#
loop_
_entity_poly.entity_id
_entity_poly.type
_entity_poly.pdbx_seq_one_letter_code
_entity_poly.pdbx_strand_id
1 'polypeptide(L)'
;MRSFTNTIPFFIFWFFTTTSADTLTGTQTLRTNETLLSSNQTYVLGFFTGSNSNLYLGIWYRNTTERTIVWVANRDNPLNNSGGFLKFGDSGNIVLVNSSENTIWSSNQTSAKNPVLQLLDSGNLVIIEANSDPTKYLWQGFDHPSDTLLPGMKVGQDLDTGIEMHLTSWKVTGKDPSTGDYFTKLDYHGLPEMFILNNNQTVFRTGPWNGEGFSGMPEMHADTDSIEFSFIADADEVYYSYTVGNNSLISRLLLTSDGKLQRFTMLEGTQAWSMFWYVPRDQCDEYKECGPNGICDNNASPVCKCMRGFSPKNQQAWDLRDGSDGCVRNTGLDCGNDKFWKVQYVKLPQTGTAFLNRSMTLLECEALCQRNCSCTAYANADIRNGGSGCVMWITELIDMRQYSEGIGGQDLYVRLAASDVGGSSETNNIAEIVGITVSAIVVLLGLLGIYLIRRKRKLQSILNVNTQQIGSFHRNQDQVTDEVVFSSNMDDLELPMFDFDTLTMATNNFSEANKIGEGGFGSVYKVWKQWREGTTLELIDSSIGDTYSISEGLRCIHIGLLCVQERAEDRPTMSSVVMMLNSESISMAEPKSPGFSIGKNHVETDSSSSKKDETWSVNQVTVTLLDAR
;
A
#
# COMPACT_ATOMS: atom_id res chain seq x y z
N MET A 1 73.46 15.63 -50.20
CA MET A 1 72.08 15.12 -50.14
C MET A 1 72.09 13.80 -49.41
N ARG A 2 71.69 13.77 -48.14
CA ARG A 2 71.59 12.55 -47.32
C ARG A 2 70.11 12.17 -47.22
N SER A 3 69.82 10.94 -47.63
CA SER A 3 68.51 10.31 -47.52
C SER A 3 68.27 9.87 -46.07
N PHE A 4 67.11 10.22 -45.50
CA PHE A 4 66.63 9.67 -44.23
C PHE A 4 65.36 8.87 -44.53
N THR A 5 65.48 7.55 -44.45
CA THR A 5 64.37 6.61 -44.42
C THR A 5 63.87 6.48 -42.97
N ASN A 6 62.66 6.95 -42.69
CA ASN A 6 61.96 6.70 -41.43
C ASN A 6 61.14 5.42 -41.56
N THR A 7 61.49 4.39 -40.81
CA THR A 7 60.67 3.20 -40.58
C THR A 7 59.85 3.39 -39.31
N ILE A 8 58.53 3.40 -39.43
CA ILE A 8 57.57 3.44 -38.32
C ILE A 8 57.24 1.98 -37.92
N PRO A 9 57.37 1.57 -36.65
CA PRO A 9 56.95 0.24 -36.22
C PRO A 9 55.43 0.22 -36.01
N PHE A 10 54.74 -0.61 -36.79
CA PHE A 10 53.34 -0.97 -36.53
C PHE A 10 53.28 -1.92 -35.33
N PHE A 11 52.89 -1.40 -34.16
CA PHE A 11 52.46 -2.25 -33.04
C PHE A 11 51.05 -2.76 -33.35
N ILE A 12 50.95 -4.00 -33.81
CA ILE A 12 49.68 -4.73 -33.89
C ILE A 12 49.28 -5.08 -32.45
N PHE A 13 48.44 -4.26 -31.84
CA PHE A 13 47.69 -4.66 -30.66
C PHE A 13 46.74 -5.79 -31.07
N TRP A 14 47.10 -7.02 -30.73
CA TRP A 14 46.14 -8.12 -30.68
C TRP A 14 45.11 -7.78 -29.61
N PHE A 15 44.01 -7.13 -30.01
CA PHE A 15 42.80 -7.16 -29.22
C PHE A 15 42.33 -8.62 -29.23
N PHE A 16 42.57 -9.34 -28.13
CA PHE A 16 41.83 -10.56 -27.85
C PHE A 16 40.37 -10.16 -27.69
N THR A 17 39.60 -10.23 -28.77
CA THR A 17 38.14 -10.18 -28.70
C THR A 17 37.71 -11.49 -28.06
N THR A 18 37.50 -11.51 -26.74
CA THR A 18 36.79 -12.60 -26.08
C THR A 18 35.36 -12.59 -26.61
N THR A 19 35.08 -13.40 -27.62
CA THR A 19 33.72 -13.68 -28.08
C THR A 19 33.04 -14.46 -26.97
N SER A 20 32.35 -13.76 -26.08
CA SER A 20 31.52 -14.42 -25.07
C SER A 20 30.30 -15.00 -25.77
N ALA A 21 30.18 -16.32 -25.73
CA ALA A 21 28.97 -17.03 -26.13
C ALA A 21 27.96 -17.05 -24.97
N ASP A 22 26.72 -17.40 -25.28
CA ASP A 22 25.66 -17.73 -24.33
C ASP A 22 25.63 -19.23 -23.99
N THR A 23 26.46 -20.02 -24.65
CA THR A 23 26.51 -21.47 -24.55
C THR A 23 27.92 -22.00 -24.24
N LEU A 24 27.96 -23.11 -23.49
CA LEU A 24 29.15 -23.92 -23.24
C LEU A 24 28.85 -25.37 -23.66
N THR A 25 29.63 -25.92 -24.58
CA THR A 25 29.46 -27.30 -25.05
C THR A 25 30.22 -28.30 -24.18
N GLY A 26 29.92 -29.61 -24.32
CA GLY A 26 30.56 -30.70 -23.57
C GLY A 26 32.10 -30.71 -23.61
N THR A 27 32.72 -30.15 -24.64
CA THR A 27 34.20 -30.10 -24.77
C THR A 27 34.82 -28.84 -24.21
N GLN A 28 34.01 -27.83 -23.90
CA GLN A 28 34.48 -26.53 -23.44
C GLN A 28 34.53 -26.49 -21.91
N THR A 29 35.26 -25.52 -21.40
CA THR A 29 35.43 -25.30 -19.97
C THR A 29 35.45 -23.80 -19.74
N LEU A 30 34.74 -23.34 -18.72
CA LEU A 30 34.73 -21.94 -18.30
C LEU A 30 35.72 -21.76 -17.15
N ARG A 31 36.81 -21.02 -17.39
CA ARG A 31 37.86 -20.74 -16.41
C ARG A 31 37.54 -19.51 -15.57
N THR A 32 38.30 -19.31 -14.48
CA THR A 32 38.11 -18.19 -13.53
C THR A 32 38.14 -16.80 -14.17
N ASN A 33 38.87 -16.62 -15.27
CA ASN A 33 39.01 -15.35 -16.00
C ASN A 33 38.05 -15.21 -17.21
N GLU A 34 37.15 -16.18 -17.39
CA GLU A 34 36.21 -16.22 -18.50
C GLU A 34 34.77 -16.04 -17.98
N THR A 35 33.88 -15.58 -18.86
CA THR A 35 32.47 -15.37 -18.56
C THR A 35 31.61 -15.89 -19.71
N LEU A 36 30.38 -16.29 -19.38
CA LEU A 36 29.30 -16.54 -20.33
C LEU A 36 28.31 -15.38 -20.27
N LEU A 37 27.79 -14.93 -21.40
CA LEU A 37 26.85 -13.81 -21.48
C LEU A 37 25.54 -14.29 -22.06
N SER A 38 24.40 -13.87 -21.50
CA SER A 38 23.12 -14.09 -22.16
C SER A 38 23.11 -13.44 -23.55
N SER A 39 22.26 -13.93 -24.45
CA SER A 39 22.19 -13.46 -25.84
C SER A 39 21.99 -11.94 -25.95
N ASN A 40 21.09 -11.39 -25.12
CA ASN A 40 20.84 -9.95 -25.01
C ASN A 40 21.85 -9.20 -24.12
N GLN A 41 22.85 -9.91 -23.56
CA GLN A 41 23.92 -9.37 -22.73
C GLN A 41 23.46 -8.77 -21.38
N THR A 42 22.25 -9.10 -20.91
CA THR A 42 21.72 -8.65 -19.61
C THR A 42 22.39 -9.36 -18.45
N TYR A 43 22.58 -10.67 -18.56
CA TYR A 43 23.14 -11.51 -17.49
C TYR A 43 24.53 -12.02 -17.85
N VAL A 44 25.36 -12.17 -16.83
CA VAL A 44 26.71 -12.72 -16.90
C VAL A 44 26.80 -13.90 -15.94
N LEU A 45 27.27 -15.05 -16.41
CA LEU A 45 27.73 -16.14 -15.57
C LEU A 45 29.26 -16.08 -15.50
N GLY A 46 29.82 -16.19 -14.30
CA GLY A 46 31.25 -16.29 -14.13
C GLY A 46 31.68 -16.36 -12.68
N PHE A 47 32.97 -16.12 -12.44
CA PHE A 47 33.55 -16.19 -11.12
C PHE A 47 33.62 -14.80 -10.46
N PHE A 48 33.33 -14.76 -9.16
CA PHE A 48 33.47 -13.56 -8.34
C PHE A 48 34.07 -13.90 -6.98
N THR A 49 34.73 -12.91 -6.37
CA THR A 49 35.42 -13.05 -5.09
C THR A 49 34.53 -12.49 -3.98
N GLY A 50 34.27 -13.29 -2.95
CA GLY A 50 33.59 -12.84 -1.73
C GLY A 50 34.54 -12.13 -0.76
N SER A 51 34.00 -11.68 0.38
CA SER A 51 34.75 -10.85 1.35
C SER A 51 36.02 -11.54 1.91
N ASN A 52 36.02 -12.87 2.01
CA ASN A 52 37.11 -13.66 2.60
C ASN A 52 38.13 -14.14 1.55
N SER A 53 38.21 -13.49 0.38
CA SER A 53 38.97 -13.93 -0.81
C SER A 53 38.50 -15.24 -1.45
N ASN A 54 37.57 -15.96 -0.83
CA ASN A 54 36.89 -17.12 -1.39
C ASN A 54 36.27 -16.83 -2.76
N LEU A 55 36.33 -17.80 -3.66
CA LEU A 55 35.84 -17.68 -5.03
C LEU A 55 34.54 -18.46 -5.21
N TYR A 56 33.59 -17.82 -5.89
CA TYR A 56 32.25 -18.35 -6.14
C TYR A 56 31.91 -18.26 -7.61
N LEU A 57 31.14 -19.21 -8.11
CA LEU A 57 30.48 -19.15 -9.41
C LEU A 57 29.09 -18.57 -9.20
N GLY A 58 28.73 -17.53 -9.96
CA GLY A 58 27.42 -16.91 -9.87
C GLY A 58 26.98 -16.19 -11.13
N ILE A 59 25.73 -15.75 -11.10
CA ILE A 59 25.09 -14.97 -12.17
C ILE A 59 24.85 -13.55 -11.65
N TRP A 60 25.09 -12.54 -12.48
CA TRP A 60 24.84 -11.14 -12.15
C TRP A 60 24.37 -10.32 -13.35
N TYR A 61 23.77 -9.16 -13.06
CA TYR A 61 23.46 -8.18 -14.09
C TYR A 61 24.72 -7.53 -14.62
N ARG A 62 24.90 -7.52 -15.95
CA ARG A 62 26.09 -6.96 -16.60
C ARG A 62 26.25 -5.46 -16.35
N ASN A 63 25.17 -4.71 -16.54
CA ASN A 63 25.18 -3.25 -16.57
C ASN A 63 24.55 -2.71 -15.28
N THR A 64 25.29 -2.79 -14.18
CA THR A 64 24.90 -2.25 -12.88
C THR A 64 26.05 -1.43 -12.29
N THR A 65 25.72 -0.36 -11.56
CA THR A 65 26.71 0.49 -10.86
C THR A 65 27.53 -0.32 -9.85
N GLU A 66 26.87 -1.22 -9.13
CA GLU A 66 27.48 -2.20 -8.24
C GLU A 66 27.13 -3.61 -8.69
N ARG A 67 28.11 -4.54 -8.62
CA ARG A 67 27.94 -5.91 -9.08
C ARG A 67 26.80 -6.59 -8.31
N THR A 68 25.67 -6.80 -9.00
CA THR A 68 24.46 -7.37 -8.40
C THR A 68 24.37 -8.86 -8.72
N ILE A 69 24.85 -9.69 -7.79
CA ILE A 69 24.73 -11.16 -7.88
C ILE A 69 23.27 -11.57 -7.62
N VAL A 70 22.73 -12.45 -8.46
CA VAL A 70 21.33 -12.93 -8.39
C VAL A 70 21.22 -14.45 -8.19
N TRP A 71 22.33 -15.17 -8.39
CA TRP A 71 22.39 -16.62 -8.19
C TRP A 71 23.83 -17.06 -7.89
N VAL A 72 24.03 -18.03 -7.00
CA VAL A 72 25.34 -18.56 -6.61
C VAL A 72 25.31 -20.09 -6.55
N ALA A 73 26.18 -20.76 -7.30
CA ALA A 73 26.20 -22.23 -7.35
C ALA A 73 26.76 -22.85 -6.06
N ASN A 74 27.97 -22.44 -5.68
CA ASN A 74 28.76 -23.08 -4.62
C ASN A 74 28.77 -22.24 -3.34
N ARG A 75 27.59 -21.73 -2.95
CA ARG A 75 27.44 -20.76 -1.87
C ARG A 75 27.98 -21.23 -0.51
N ASP A 76 27.83 -22.52 -0.20
CA ASP A 76 28.30 -23.14 1.05
C ASP A 76 29.63 -23.90 0.90
N ASN A 77 30.13 -24.01 -0.34
CA ASN A 77 31.37 -24.74 -0.66
C ASN A 77 32.26 -23.84 -1.54
N PRO A 78 32.85 -22.77 -0.99
CA PRO A 78 33.69 -21.85 -1.76
C PRO A 78 34.94 -22.52 -2.33
N LEU A 79 35.41 -22.00 -3.46
CA LEU A 79 36.73 -22.33 -3.99
C LEU A 79 37.80 -21.51 -3.25
N ASN A 80 38.93 -22.15 -2.94
CA ASN A 80 40.12 -21.45 -2.48
C ASN A 80 40.75 -20.61 -3.63
N ASN A 81 41.61 -19.65 -3.29
CA ASN A 81 42.23 -18.70 -4.24
C ASN A 81 43.05 -19.33 -5.39
N SER A 82 43.29 -20.64 -5.40
CA SER A 82 43.99 -21.33 -6.49
C SER A 82 43.19 -21.41 -7.80
N GLY A 83 41.96 -20.90 -7.82
CA GLY A 83 41.08 -20.92 -8.98
C GLY A 83 40.34 -22.24 -9.15
N GLY A 84 39.48 -22.27 -10.16
CA GLY A 84 38.65 -23.42 -10.52
C GLY A 84 38.05 -23.24 -11.91
N PHE A 85 37.35 -24.27 -12.38
CA PHE A 85 36.73 -24.24 -13.69
C PHE A 85 35.42 -25.04 -13.71
N LEU A 86 34.47 -24.55 -14.50
CA LEU A 86 33.18 -25.17 -14.74
C LEU A 86 33.27 -25.97 -16.04
N LYS A 87 32.95 -27.27 -16.00
CA LYS A 87 32.96 -28.17 -17.16
C LYS A 87 31.83 -29.19 -17.05
N PHE A 88 31.56 -29.90 -18.14
CA PHE A 88 30.75 -31.12 -18.09
C PHE A 88 31.56 -32.27 -17.49
N GLY A 89 30.93 -33.02 -16.58
CA GLY A 89 31.42 -34.30 -16.08
C GLY A 89 31.05 -35.45 -17.02
N ASP A 90 31.61 -36.63 -16.76
CA ASP A 90 31.46 -37.80 -17.63
C ASP A 90 30.00 -38.28 -17.78
N SER A 91 29.14 -37.99 -16.80
CA SER A 91 27.71 -38.31 -16.81
C SER A 91 26.83 -37.25 -17.50
N GLY A 92 27.44 -36.21 -18.10
CA GLY A 92 26.73 -35.12 -18.75
C GLY A 92 26.16 -34.08 -17.78
N ASN A 93 26.56 -34.13 -16.51
CA ASN A 93 26.25 -33.11 -15.51
C ASN A 93 27.22 -31.94 -15.55
N ILE A 94 26.80 -30.74 -15.13
CA ILE A 94 27.74 -29.64 -14.95
C ILE A 94 28.42 -29.79 -13.59
N VAL A 95 29.75 -29.66 -13.58
CA VAL A 95 30.58 -29.78 -12.37
C VAL A 95 31.49 -28.56 -12.24
N LEU A 96 31.55 -28.02 -11.03
CA LEU A 96 32.54 -27.04 -10.62
C LEU A 96 33.68 -27.77 -9.93
N VAL A 97 34.88 -27.69 -10.49
CA VAL A 97 36.07 -28.35 -9.92
C VAL A 97 37.13 -27.32 -9.52
N ASN A 98 37.93 -27.67 -8.50
CA ASN A 98 39.08 -26.89 -8.11
C ASN A 98 40.30 -27.17 -9.01
N SER A 99 41.40 -26.47 -8.76
CA SER A 99 42.68 -26.64 -9.48
C SER A 99 43.29 -28.06 -9.40
N SER A 100 42.87 -28.86 -8.42
CA SER A 100 43.27 -30.27 -8.23
C SER A 100 42.26 -31.26 -8.83
N GLU A 101 41.30 -30.78 -9.62
CA GLU A 101 40.20 -31.56 -10.23
C GLU A 101 39.23 -32.22 -9.22
N ASN A 102 39.21 -31.78 -7.97
CA ASN A 102 38.19 -32.22 -7.02
C ASN A 102 36.89 -31.46 -7.28
N THR A 103 35.77 -32.19 -7.37
CA THR A 103 34.43 -31.62 -7.49
C THR A 103 34.02 -30.90 -6.22
N ILE A 104 33.62 -29.63 -6.37
CA ILE A 104 33.16 -28.74 -5.30
C ILE A 104 31.64 -28.58 -5.34
N TRP A 105 31.06 -28.58 -6.54
CA TRP A 105 29.62 -28.50 -6.74
C TRP A 105 29.22 -29.21 -8.03
N SER A 106 28.01 -29.75 -8.09
CA SER A 106 27.44 -30.37 -9.28
C SER A 106 25.91 -30.23 -9.33
N SER A 107 25.36 -30.16 -10.53
CA SER A 107 23.91 -30.08 -10.77
C SER A 107 23.14 -31.41 -10.58
N ASN A 108 23.83 -32.50 -10.21
CA ASN A 108 23.30 -33.82 -9.81
C ASN A 108 22.32 -34.53 -10.80
N GLN A 109 22.17 -34.07 -12.02
CA GLN A 109 21.48 -34.78 -13.10
C GLN A 109 22.31 -35.94 -13.64
N THR A 110 21.64 -36.89 -14.28
CA THR A 110 22.29 -38.02 -14.95
C THR A 110 21.72 -38.21 -16.35
N SER A 111 22.53 -38.77 -17.26
CA SER A 111 22.08 -39.30 -18.58
C SER A 111 21.92 -38.30 -19.73
N ALA A 112 22.71 -37.22 -19.79
CA ALA A 112 22.78 -36.38 -21.00
C ALA A 112 23.75 -36.97 -22.04
N LYS A 113 23.39 -36.97 -23.33
CA LYS A 113 24.23 -37.55 -24.39
C LYS A 113 25.17 -36.53 -25.02
N ASN A 114 24.65 -35.36 -25.32
CA ASN A 114 25.32 -34.23 -25.94
C ASN A 114 24.81 -32.92 -25.30
N PRO A 115 25.12 -32.71 -24.01
CA PRO A 115 24.59 -31.58 -23.27
C PRO A 115 25.21 -30.25 -23.72
N VAL A 116 24.40 -29.20 -23.65
CA VAL A 116 24.80 -27.80 -23.82
C VAL A 116 24.32 -27.03 -22.60
N LEU A 117 25.22 -26.31 -21.95
CA LEU A 117 24.89 -25.36 -20.90
C LEU A 117 24.58 -24.03 -21.57
N GLN A 118 23.45 -23.41 -21.26
CA GLN A 118 23.05 -22.14 -21.85
C GLN A 118 22.57 -21.16 -20.78
N LEU A 119 23.04 -19.90 -20.87
CA LEU A 119 22.52 -18.80 -20.06
C LEU A 119 21.45 -18.04 -20.86
N LEU A 120 20.18 -18.17 -20.45
CA LEU A 120 19.05 -17.52 -21.11
C LEU A 120 18.96 -16.03 -20.77
N ASP A 121 18.23 -15.28 -21.59
CA ASP A 121 17.97 -13.84 -21.39
C ASP A 121 17.09 -13.55 -20.16
N SER A 122 16.43 -14.55 -19.60
CA SER A 122 15.75 -14.48 -18.30
C SER A 122 16.71 -14.52 -17.11
N GLY A 123 17.97 -14.91 -17.34
CA GLY A 123 18.95 -15.23 -16.29
C GLY A 123 18.93 -16.69 -15.86
N ASN A 124 18.05 -17.52 -16.42
CA ASN A 124 18.02 -18.95 -16.13
C ASN A 124 19.21 -19.65 -16.79
N LEU A 125 19.96 -20.41 -16.00
CA LEU A 125 21.05 -21.26 -16.47
C LEU A 125 20.50 -22.66 -16.68
N VAL A 126 20.46 -23.12 -17.93
CA VAL A 126 19.81 -24.39 -18.29
C VAL A 126 20.79 -25.36 -18.92
N ILE A 127 20.48 -26.65 -18.81
CA ILE A 127 21.16 -27.72 -19.53
C ILE A 127 20.15 -28.36 -20.46
N ILE A 128 20.45 -28.32 -21.75
CA ILE A 128 19.62 -28.89 -22.82
C ILE A 128 20.40 -29.95 -23.60
N GLU A 129 19.66 -30.84 -24.25
CA GLU A 129 20.21 -31.82 -25.18
C GLU A 129 20.33 -31.20 -26.58
N ALA A 130 21.52 -31.21 -27.17
CA ALA A 130 21.72 -30.61 -28.49
C ALA A 130 20.81 -31.28 -29.54
N ASN A 131 20.22 -30.48 -30.43
CA ASN A 131 19.27 -30.92 -31.46
C ASN A 131 17.98 -31.57 -30.91
N SER A 132 17.66 -31.34 -29.64
CA SER A 132 16.36 -31.70 -29.05
C SER A 132 15.49 -30.45 -28.89
N ASP A 133 14.30 -30.63 -28.33
CA ASP A 133 13.41 -29.53 -27.97
C ASP A 133 14.11 -28.57 -26.98
N PRO A 134 14.35 -27.29 -27.33
CA PRO A 134 15.04 -26.34 -26.49
C PRO A 134 14.24 -25.89 -25.26
N THR A 135 12.95 -26.27 -25.17
CA THR A 135 12.10 -25.99 -24.00
C THR A 135 12.19 -27.08 -22.94
N LYS A 136 12.76 -28.24 -23.28
CA LYS A 136 12.90 -29.36 -22.36
C LYS A 136 14.26 -29.34 -21.68
N TYR A 137 14.29 -28.81 -20.46
CA TYR A 137 15.50 -28.73 -19.65
C TYR A 137 15.81 -30.07 -18.98
N LEU A 138 17.08 -30.48 -19.00
CA LEU A 138 17.61 -31.59 -18.19
C LEU A 138 17.91 -31.15 -16.77
N TRP A 139 18.22 -29.86 -16.60
CA TRP A 139 18.45 -29.17 -15.34
C TRP A 139 18.29 -27.67 -15.58
N GLN A 140 17.81 -26.92 -14.57
CA GLN A 140 17.77 -25.47 -14.61
C GLN A 140 18.12 -24.84 -13.26
N GLY A 141 18.77 -23.69 -13.29
CA GLY A 141 19.16 -22.93 -12.11
C GLY A 141 17.96 -22.33 -11.37
N PHE A 142 16.85 -22.07 -12.08
CA PHE A 142 15.63 -21.52 -11.49
C PHE A 142 14.95 -22.47 -10.48
N ASP A 143 15.23 -23.77 -10.53
CA ASP A 143 14.78 -24.75 -9.51
C ASP A 143 15.60 -24.68 -8.21
N HIS A 144 16.72 -23.94 -8.24
CA HIS A 144 17.65 -23.79 -7.13
C HIS A 144 17.97 -22.30 -6.86
N PRO A 145 16.96 -21.51 -6.47
CA PRO A 145 17.15 -20.09 -6.12
C PRO A 145 18.18 -19.88 -5.01
N SER A 146 18.81 -18.70 -5.01
CA SER A 146 19.65 -18.23 -3.89
C SER A 146 18.83 -17.32 -2.97
N ASP A 147 19.16 -16.03 -2.86
CA ASP A 147 18.42 -15.03 -2.08
C ASP A 147 17.53 -14.13 -2.93
N THR A 148 17.56 -14.30 -4.25
CA THR A 148 16.92 -13.40 -5.22
C THR A 148 15.87 -14.13 -6.05
N LEU A 149 14.70 -13.51 -6.25
CA LEU A 149 13.70 -13.92 -7.22
C LEU A 149 13.73 -12.99 -8.44
N LEU A 150 13.97 -13.55 -9.61
CA LEU A 150 13.91 -12.86 -10.90
C LEU A 150 12.54 -13.05 -11.57
N PRO A 151 12.19 -12.24 -12.59
CA PRO A 151 10.96 -12.45 -13.34
C PRO A 151 10.91 -13.86 -13.96
N GLY A 152 9.79 -14.55 -13.79
CA GLY A 152 9.58 -15.94 -14.26
C GLY A 152 10.15 -17.03 -13.36
N MET A 153 10.90 -16.68 -12.29
CA MET A 153 11.27 -17.66 -11.26
C MET A 153 10.05 -18.02 -10.40
N LYS A 154 10.10 -19.19 -9.76
CA LYS A 154 9.03 -19.73 -8.93
C LYS A 154 9.46 -19.77 -7.46
N VAL A 155 8.54 -19.43 -6.56
CA VAL A 155 8.63 -19.77 -5.13
C VAL A 155 7.47 -20.68 -4.80
N GLY A 156 7.74 -21.91 -4.38
CA GLY A 156 6.73 -22.93 -4.15
C GLY A 156 7.28 -24.33 -4.28
N GLN A 157 6.48 -25.24 -4.82
CA GLN A 157 6.83 -26.64 -4.94
C GLN A 157 6.32 -27.23 -6.26
N ASP A 158 7.19 -28.00 -6.90
CA ASP A 158 6.83 -28.92 -7.96
C ASP A 158 6.39 -30.25 -7.30
N LEU A 159 5.12 -30.64 -7.49
CA LEU A 159 4.52 -31.77 -6.79
C LEU A 159 4.92 -33.11 -7.40
N ASP A 160 5.29 -33.13 -8.68
CA ASP A 160 5.73 -34.32 -9.40
C ASP A 160 7.14 -34.77 -8.99
N THR A 161 8.07 -33.81 -8.91
CA THR A 161 9.47 -34.03 -8.57
C THR A 161 9.75 -33.91 -7.07
N GLY A 162 8.88 -33.21 -6.34
CA GLY A 162 9.04 -32.87 -4.93
C GLY A 162 10.03 -31.73 -4.66
N ILE A 163 10.53 -31.05 -5.70
CA ILE A 163 11.48 -29.93 -5.56
C ILE A 163 10.78 -28.73 -4.93
N GLU A 164 11.32 -28.24 -3.81
CA GLU A 164 10.87 -27.03 -3.13
C GLU A 164 11.76 -25.83 -3.51
N MET A 165 11.17 -24.84 -4.15
CA MET A 165 11.83 -23.62 -4.61
C MET A 165 11.56 -22.49 -3.61
N HIS A 166 12.59 -22.08 -2.88
CA HIS A 166 12.47 -21.02 -1.87
C HIS A 166 13.70 -20.12 -1.84
N LEU A 167 13.51 -18.84 -1.52
CA LEU A 167 14.62 -17.92 -1.30
C LEU A 167 15.26 -18.21 0.06
N THR A 168 16.58 -18.19 0.12
CA THR A 168 17.36 -18.29 1.35
C THR A 168 18.39 -17.18 1.37
N SER A 169 18.33 -16.32 2.39
CA SER A 169 19.19 -15.14 2.50
C SER A 169 20.66 -15.51 2.51
N TRP A 170 21.50 -14.57 2.12
CA TRP A 170 22.94 -14.64 2.38
C TRP A 170 23.22 -14.51 3.87
N LYS A 171 24.31 -15.11 4.36
CA LYS A 171 24.73 -14.97 5.75
C LYS A 171 25.01 -13.51 6.11
N VAL A 172 25.60 -12.77 5.16
CA VAL A 172 25.72 -11.31 5.23
C VAL A 172 25.44 -10.74 3.85
N THR A 173 24.33 -10.02 3.69
CA THR A 173 23.92 -9.44 2.40
C THR A 173 25.04 -8.63 1.77
N GLY A 174 25.34 -8.95 0.50
CA GLY A 174 26.40 -8.28 -0.30
C GLY A 174 27.84 -8.63 0.09
N LYS A 175 28.06 -9.49 1.10
CA LYS A 175 29.41 -9.80 1.61
C LYS A 175 29.75 -11.30 1.67
N ASP A 176 28.84 -12.10 2.21
CA ASP A 176 29.04 -13.55 2.42
C ASP A 176 27.83 -14.32 1.88
N PRO A 177 27.97 -15.00 0.72
CA PRO A 177 26.87 -15.68 0.06
C PRO A 177 26.47 -17.02 0.69
N SER A 178 27.21 -17.50 1.70
CA SER A 178 26.83 -18.72 2.42
C SER A 178 25.41 -18.63 2.97
N THR A 179 24.82 -19.78 3.26
CA THR A 179 23.44 -19.91 3.72
C THR A 179 23.21 -19.10 4.99
N GLY A 180 22.31 -18.11 4.90
CA GLY A 180 21.86 -17.28 6.00
C GLY A 180 20.76 -17.93 6.83
N ASP A 181 20.24 -17.17 7.80
CA ASP A 181 19.30 -17.69 8.79
C ASP A 181 17.83 -17.53 8.35
N TYR A 182 17.58 -16.77 7.29
CA TYR A 182 16.23 -16.45 6.81
C TYR A 182 15.90 -17.15 5.49
N PHE A 183 14.69 -17.68 5.38
CA PHE A 183 14.18 -18.28 4.14
C PHE A 183 12.68 -18.07 3.97
N THR A 184 12.21 -18.11 2.72
CA THR A 184 10.78 -18.07 2.41
C THR A 184 10.18 -19.47 2.46
N LYS A 185 8.90 -19.59 2.79
CA LYS A 185 8.16 -20.85 2.65
C LYS A 185 6.78 -20.58 2.08
N LEU A 186 6.33 -21.41 1.16
CA LEU A 186 4.95 -21.43 0.69
C LEU A 186 4.18 -22.52 1.43
N ASP A 187 3.08 -22.15 2.08
CA ASP A 187 2.10 -23.10 2.61
C ASP A 187 0.86 -23.05 1.72
N TYR A 188 0.45 -24.19 1.20
CA TYR A 188 -0.73 -24.31 0.36
C TYR A 188 -1.87 -25.10 1.03
N HIS A 189 -1.74 -25.42 2.32
CA HIS A 189 -2.84 -25.98 3.10
C HIS A 189 -3.90 -24.89 3.36
N GLY A 190 -5.12 -25.09 2.86
CA GLY A 190 -6.14 -24.05 2.85
C GLY A 190 -5.95 -23.09 1.66
N LEU A 191 -5.95 -21.77 1.91
CA LEU A 191 -5.55 -20.80 0.90
C LEU A 191 -4.02 -20.68 0.90
N PRO A 192 -3.37 -20.54 -0.26
CA PRO A 192 -1.92 -20.43 -0.31
C PRO A 192 -1.39 -19.14 0.30
N GLU A 193 -0.38 -19.25 1.16
CA GLU A 193 0.25 -18.16 1.90
C GLU A 193 1.77 -18.30 1.88
N MET A 194 2.49 -17.18 1.76
CA MET A 194 3.94 -17.19 1.91
C MET A 194 4.37 -16.68 3.29
N PHE A 195 5.46 -17.23 3.78
CA PHE A 195 6.05 -16.92 5.06
C PHE A 195 7.53 -16.56 4.89
N ILE A 196 8.04 -15.71 5.76
CA ILE A 196 9.47 -15.57 6.00
C ILE A 196 9.74 -16.20 7.36
N LEU A 197 10.75 -17.06 7.43
CA LEU A 197 11.15 -17.75 8.64
C LEU A 197 12.59 -17.38 8.99
N ASN A 198 12.89 -17.31 10.29
CA ASN A 198 14.23 -17.29 10.85
C ASN A 198 14.44 -18.59 11.63
N ASN A 199 15.34 -19.49 11.19
CA ASN A 199 15.62 -20.75 11.89
C ASN A 199 14.34 -21.52 12.34
N ASN A 200 13.35 -21.64 11.44
CA ASN A 200 12.01 -22.22 11.66
C ASN A 200 11.00 -21.41 12.50
N GLN A 201 11.35 -20.21 12.96
CA GLN A 201 10.39 -19.30 13.58
C GLN A 201 9.82 -18.36 12.51
N THR A 202 8.50 -18.32 12.36
CA THR A 202 7.84 -17.39 11.45
C THR A 202 8.03 -15.96 11.93
N VAL A 203 8.56 -15.10 11.06
CA VAL A 203 8.71 -13.65 11.34
C VAL A 203 7.67 -12.82 10.61
N PHE A 204 7.21 -13.30 9.45
CA PHE A 204 6.27 -12.61 8.59
C PHE A 204 5.37 -13.61 7.86
N ARG A 205 4.11 -13.21 7.62
CA ARG A 205 3.16 -13.91 6.76
C ARG A 205 2.56 -12.92 5.78
N THR A 206 2.53 -13.26 4.49
CA THR A 206 1.96 -12.39 3.44
C THR A 206 0.43 -12.27 3.50
N GLY A 207 -0.24 -13.17 4.21
CA GLY A 207 -1.67 -13.40 4.02
C GLY A 207 -1.94 -14.33 2.84
N PRO A 208 -3.16 -14.90 2.74
CA PRO A 208 -3.52 -15.75 1.62
C PRO A 208 -3.63 -14.99 0.30
N TRP A 209 -3.36 -15.70 -0.80
CA TRP A 209 -3.64 -15.26 -2.17
C TRP A 209 -5.16 -15.13 -2.38
N ASN A 210 -5.61 -13.94 -2.80
CA ASN A 210 -7.02 -13.61 -2.96
C ASN A 210 -7.49 -13.56 -4.43
N GLY A 211 -6.68 -14.02 -5.37
CA GLY A 211 -6.98 -13.97 -6.80
C GLY A 211 -6.28 -12.85 -7.57
N GLU A 212 -5.91 -11.76 -6.88
CA GLU A 212 -5.18 -10.62 -7.46
C GLU A 212 -3.81 -10.41 -6.80
N GLY A 213 -3.72 -10.62 -5.48
CA GLY A 213 -2.52 -10.42 -4.68
C GLY A 213 -2.57 -11.20 -3.38
N PHE A 214 -1.52 -11.10 -2.57
CA PHE A 214 -1.59 -11.58 -1.18
C PHE A 214 -2.29 -10.54 -0.32
N SER A 215 -3.27 -10.95 0.50
CA SER A 215 -4.11 -10.01 1.28
C SER A 215 -3.35 -9.12 2.27
N GLY A 216 -2.12 -9.48 2.65
CA GLY A 216 -1.22 -8.67 3.48
C GLY A 216 -0.14 -7.92 2.68
N MET A 217 -0.22 -7.89 1.35
CA MET A 217 0.69 -7.19 0.45
C MET A 217 -0.06 -6.17 -0.43
N PRO A 218 -0.52 -5.04 0.15
CA PRO A 218 -1.22 -3.99 -0.59
C PRO A 218 -0.43 -3.44 -1.79
N GLU A 219 0.91 -3.52 -1.77
CA GLU A 219 1.78 -3.12 -2.88
C GLU A 219 1.58 -3.95 -4.15
N MET A 220 0.98 -5.13 -4.04
CA MET A 220 0.62 -5.94 -5.21
C MET A 220 -0.70 -5.51 -5.86
N HIS A 221 -1.48 -4.67 -5.18
CA HIS A 221 -2.74 -4.11 -5.66
C HIS A 221 -2.61 -2.67 -6.16
N ALA A 222 -1.41 -2.08 -6.10
CA ALA A 222 -1.15 -0.77 -6.68
C ALA A 222 -1.14 -0.86 -8.21
N ASP A 223 -1.66 0.17 -8.90
CA ASP A 223 -1.71 0.30 -10.37
C ASP A 223 -0.31 0.36 -11.00
N THR A 224 0.40 -0.76 -11.00
CA THR A 224 1.63 -0.94 -11.76
C THR A 224 1.36 -1.91 -12.91
N ASP A 225 0.82 -1.40 -14.02
CA ASP A 225 0.58 -2.14 -15.27
C ASP A 225 1.82 -2.89 -15.82
N SER A 226 3.00 -2.67 -15.23
CA SER A 226 4.27 -3.23 -15.67
C SER A 226 4.66 -4.54 -14.99
N ILE A 227 4.10 -4.89 -13.82
CA ILE A 227 4.44 -6.13 -13.11
C ILE A 227 3.17 -6.97 -12.97
N GLU A 228 3.18 -8.17 -13.54
CA GLU A 228 2.08 -9.10 -13.41
C GLU A 228 2.44 -10.16 -12.39
N PHE A 229 1.56 -10.35 -11.39
CA PHE A 229 1.73 -11.36 -10.36
C PHE A 229 0.90 -12.59 -10.70
N SER A 230 1.48 -13.77 -10.55
CA SER A 230 0.78 -15.02 -10.80
C SER A 230 0.92 -15.96 -9.62
N PHE A 231 -0.16 -16.70 -9.37
CA PHE A 231 -0.17 -17.77 -8.42
C PHE A 231 -0.85 -18.98 -9.07
N ILE A 232 -0.13 -20.09 -9.14
CA ILE A 232 -0.61 -21.36 -9.69
C ILE A 232 -0.72 -22.35 -8.54
N ALA A 233 -1.85 -23.05 -8.48
CA ALA A 233 -2.06 -24.19 -7.60
C ALA A 233 -2.96 -25.20 -8.32
N ASP A 234 -2.34 -26.22 -8.88
CA ASP A 234 -3.01 -27.34 -9.53
C ASP A 234 -2.46 -28.69 -9.02
N ALA A 235 -2.64 -29.76 -9.81
CA ALA A 235 -2.24 -31.10 -9.42
C ALA A 235 -0.72 -31.34 -9.56
N ASP A 236 -0.05 -30.54 -10.39
CA ASP A 236 1.32 -30.76 -10.82
C ASP A 236 2.26 -29.77 -10.10
N GLU A 237 1.83 -28.52 -9.89
CA GLU A 237 2.64 -27.48 -9.27
C GLU A 237 1.86 -26.47 -8.42
N VAL A 238 2.53 -25.94 -7.39
CA VAL A 238 2.00 -24.87 -6.53
C VAL A 238 3.07 -23.82 -6.30
N TYR A 239 2.92 -22.63 -6.87
CA TYR A 239 3.93 -21.58 -6.75
C TYR A 239 3.39 -20.16 -6.97
N TYR A 240 4.13 -19.22 -6.40
CA TYR A 240 4.08 -17.80 -6.74
C TYR A 240 5.16 -17.47 -7.78
N SER A 241 4.82 -16.63 -8.75
CA SER A 241 5.76 -16.03 -9.69
C SER A 241 5.32 -14.60 -10.03
N TYR A 242 6.20 -13.88 -10.73
CA TYR A 242 5.85 -12.61 -11.35
C TYR A 242 6.57 -12.45 -12.68
N THR A 243 5.94 -11.75 -13.60
CA THR A 243 6.50 -11.34 -14.89
C THR A 243 6.53 -9.82 -14.98
N VAL A 244 7.27 -9.31 -15.95
CA VAL A 244 7.39 -7.87 -16.20
C VAL A 244 7.00 -7.62 -17.64
N GLY A 245 5.92 -6.87 -17.86
CA GLY A 245 5.30 -6.70 -19.17
C GLY A 245 6.05 -5.73 -20.10
N ASN A 246 6.69 -4.70 -19.53
CA ASN A 246 7.53 -3.79 -20.30
C ASN A 246 8.98 -4.29 -20.30
N ASN A 247 9.52 -4.63 -21.48
CA ASN A 247 10.90 -5.10 -21.65
C ASN A 247 11.97 -4.10 -21.14
N SER A 248 11.63 -2.84 -20.84
CA SER A 248 12.56 -1.88 -20.24
C SER A 248 12.64 -1.94 -18.71
N LEU A 249 11.64 -2.51 -18.03
CA LEU A 249 11.61 -2.56 -16.57
C LEU A 249 12.42 -3.77 -16.08
N ILE A 250 13.47 -3.51 -15.31
CA ILE A 250 14.24 -4.57 -14.64
C ILE A 250 13.88 -4.54 -13.15
N SER A 251 13.31 -5.63 -12.64
CA SER A 251 12.92 -5.75 -11.23
C SER A 251 13.28 -7.11 -10.67
N ARG A 252 13.63 -7.15 -9.37
CA ARG A 252 13.96 -8.36 -8.60
C ARG A 252 13.43 -8.26 -7.18
N LEU A 253 13.15 -9.41 -6.57
CA LEU A 253 12.99 -9.50 -5.11
C LEU A 253 14.30 -10.01 -4.48
N LEU A 254 14.67 -9.48 -3.31
CA LEU A 254 15.83 -9.90 -2.53
C LEU A 254 15.42 -10.21 -1.10
N LEU A 255 15.77 -11.38 -0.59
CA LEU A 255 15.68 -11.71 0.83
C LEU A 255 17.02 -11.41 1.53
N THR A 256 17.03 -10.41 2.39
CA THR A 256 18.24 -9.92 3.05
C THR A 256 18.58 -10.71 4.32
N SER A 257 19.82 -10.54 4.81
CA SER A 257 20.34 -11.21 6.01
C SER A 257 19.66 -10.74 7.31
N ASP A 258 18.94 -9.62 7.29
CA ASP A 258 18.07 -9.13 8.38
C ASP A 258 16.60 -9.54 8.21
N GLY A 259 16.28 -10.42 7.24
CA GLY A 259 14.96 -11.01 7.10
C GLY A 259 13.93 -10.17 6.36
N LYS A 260 14.36 -9.18 5.58
CA LYS A 260 13.47 -8.35 4.76
C LYS A 260 13.40 -8.89 3.34
N LEU A 261 12.19 -9.01 2.82
CA LEU A 261 11.96 -9.23 1.39
C LEU A 261 11.78 -7.87 0.72
N GLN A 262 12.72 -7.49 -0.15
CA GLN A 262 12.79 -6.17 -0.77
C GLN A 262 12.57 -6.28 -2.27
N ARG A 263 11.68 -5.46 -2.84
CA ARG A 263 11.59 -5.27 -4.29
C ARG A 263 12.52 -4.15 -4.72
N PHE A 264 13.40 -4.46 -5.65
CA PHE A 264 14.21 -3.48 -6.34
C PHE A 264 13.74 -3.32 -7.77
N THR A 265 13.79 -2.09 -8.26
CA THR A 265 13.52 -1.72 -9.64
C THR A 265 14.66 -0.86 -10.15
N MET A 266 15.21 -1.18 -11.31
CA MET A 266 16.31 -0.43 -11.89
C MET A 266 15.80 0.89 -12.49
N LEU A 267 16.46 2.00 -12.16
CA LEU A 267 16.15 3.31 -12.73
C LEU A 267 16.81 3.43 -14.12
N GLU A 268 15.98 3.76 -15.12
CA GLU A 268 16.45 4.02 -16.48
C GLU A 268 17.44 5.20 -16.49
N GLY A 269 18.51 5.10 -17.27
CA GLY A 269 19.55 6.12 -17.41
C GLY A 269 20.67 6.09 -16.36
N THR A 270 20.41 5.65 -15.11
CA THR A 270 21.45 5.57 -14.07
C THR A 270 21.98 4.16 -13.81
N GLN A 271 21.25 3.12 -14.21
CA GLN A 271 21.58 1.72 -13.90
C GLN A 271 21.77 1.46 -12.40
N ALA A 272 21.08 2.26 -11.58
CA ALA A 272 21.04 2.13 -10.13
C ALA A 272 19.75 1.44 -9.69
N TRP A 273 19.85 0.66 -8.60
CA TRP A 273 18.69 0.04 -7.99
C TRP A 273 17.95 1.04 -7.10
N SER A 274 16.65 1.21 -7.37
CA SER A 274 15.72 1.84 -6.45
C SER A 274 15.00 0.77 -5.64
N MET A 275 14.98 0.91 -4.32
CA MET A 275 14.15 0.07 -3.46
C MET A 275 12.71 0.55 -3.55
N PHE A 276 11.83 -0.28 -4.10
CA PHE A 276 10.44 0.06 -4.42
C PHE A 276 9.53 -0.20 -3.21
N TRP A 277 9.68 -1.35 -2.55
CA TRP A 277 9.03 -1.67 -1.28
C TRP A 277 9.81 -2.76 -0.55
N TYR A 278 9.50 -2.98 0.72
CA TYR A 278 10.01 -4.10 1.51
C TYR A 278 8.98 -4.59 2.53
N VAL A 279 9.10 -5.85 2.95
CA VAL A 279 8.34 -6.41 4.08
C VAL A 279 9.26 -7.21 5.01
N PRO A 280 9.00 -7.27 6.33
CA PRO A 280 8.00 -6.51 7.11
C PRO A 280 8.23 -4.98 7.09
N ARG A 281 7.15 -4.18 7.16
CA ARG A 281 7.22 -2.70 7.12
C ARG A 281 7.13 -2.03 8.49
N ASP A 282 6.25 -2.56 9.33
CA ASP A 282 5.89 -1.99 10.62
C ASP A 282 5.50 -3.10 11.60
N GLN A 283 5.15 -2.70 12.82
CA GLN A 283 4.81 -3.61 13.92
C GLN A 283 3.66 -4.56 13.57
N CYS A 284 2.68 -4.14 12.74
CA CYS A 284 1.56 -5.01 12.36
C CYS A 284 1.90 -6.06 11.30
N ASP A 285 3.09 -5.99 10.70
CA ASP A 285 3.60 -7.07 9.85
C ASP A 285 4.35 -8.14 10.67
N GLU A 286 4.69 -7.89 11.93
CA GLU A 286 5.26 -8.91 12.81
C GLU A 286 4.24 -10.04 13.01
N TYR A 287 4.71 -11.27 12.82
CA TYR A 287 3.82 -12.44 12.88
C TYR A 287 3.22 -12.60 14.28
N LYS A 288 1.88 -12.57 14.34
CA LYS A 288 1.08 -12.63 15.58
C LYS A 288 1.34 -11.48 16.56
N GLU A 289 1.59 -10.28 16.04
CA GLU A 289 1.69 -9.07 16.86
C GLU A 289 0.51 -8.94 17.83
N CYS A 290 -0.72 -9.12 17.32
CA CYS A 290 -1.91 -9.24 18.15
C CYS A 290 -2.27 -10.70 18.37
N GLY A 291 -2.56 -11.04 19.62
CA GLY A 291 -2.98 -12.38 20.01
C GLY A 291 -4.30 -12.83 19.38
N PRO A 292 -4.76 -14.06 19.71
CA PRO A 292 -5.93 -14.66 19.08
C PRO A 292 -7.19 -13.78 19.14
N ASN A 293 -7.90 -13.67 18.02
CA ASN A 293 -9.06 -12.80 17.78
C ASN A 293 -8.80 -11.29 17.97
N GLY A 294 -7.54 -10.88 18.17
CA GLY A 294 -7.11 -9.48 18.05
C GLY A 294 -6.80 -9.13 16.60
N ILE A 295 -6.91 -7.85 16.26
CA ILE A 295 -6.58 -7.32 14.94
C ILE A 295 -5.62 -6.14 15.11
N CYS A 296 -4.54 -6.13 14.32
CA CYS A 296 -3.55 -5.05 14.36
C CYS A 296 -3.95 -3.92 13.40
N ASP A 297 -3.86 -2.68 13.87
CA ASP A 297 -4.07 -1.47 13.09
C ASP A 297 -2.96 -0.47 13.41
N ASN A 298 -2.09 -0.20 12.44
CA ASN A 298 -0.93 0.68 12.63
C ASN A 298 -1.33 2.16 12.83
N ASN A 299 -2.58 2.53 12.54
CA ASN A 299 -3.11 3.87 12.79
C ASN A 299 -3.73 4.00 14.20
N ALA A 300 -3.70 2.93 14.99
CA ALA A 300 -4.28 2.88 16.32
C ALA A 300 -3.24 3.07 17.44
N SER A 301 -3.73 3.48 18.61
CA SER A 301 -2.95 3.44 19.85
C SER A 301 -3.82 2.88 21.00
N PRO A 302 -3.54 1.68 21.52
CA PRO A 302 -2.53 0.71 21.09
C PRO A 302 -2.81 0.12 19.69
N VAL A 303 -1.78 -0.45 19.05
CA VAL A 303 -1.88 -1.03 17.69
C VAL A 303 -2.84 -2.24 17.64
N CYS A 304 -2.91 -3.00 18.72
CA CYS A 304 -3.87 -4.09 18.84
C CYS A 304 -5.24 -3.59 19.28
N LYS A 305 -6.28 -4.05 18.55
CA LYS A 305 -7.69 -3.82 18.85
C LYS A 305 -8.42 -5.15 18.99
N CYS A 306 -9.45 -5.17 19.83
CA CYS A 306 -10.46 -6.22 19.76
C CYS A 306 -11.53 -5.83 18.75
N MET A 307 -11.93 -6.78 17.91
CA MET A 307 -13.06 -6.59 17.00
C MET A 307 -14.35 -6.38 17.78
N ARG A 308 -15.37 -5.82 17.12
CA ARG A 308 -16.71 -5.68 17.70
C ARG A 308 -17.18 -7.02 18.30
N GLY A 309 -17.75 -6.97 19.50
CA GLY A 309 -18.23 -8.17 20.21
C GLY A 309 -17.13 -8.94 20.96
N PHE A 310 -15.91 -8.42 21.01
CA PHE A 310 -14.80 -8.95 21.78
C PHE A 310 -14.24 -7.92 22.76
N SER A 311 -13.59 -8.42 23.82
CA SER A 311 -12.84 -7.63 24.81
C SER A 311 -11.47 -8.27 25.07
N PRO A 312 -10.49 -7.51 25.59
CA PRO A 312 -9.19 -8.05 25.94
C PRO A 312 -9.32 -9.22 26.91
N LYS A 313 -8.60 -10.31 26.64
CA LYS A 313 -8.57 -11.46 27.55
C LYS A 313 -7.92 -11.12 28.89
N ASN A 314 -6.94 -10.21 28.86
CA ASN A 314 -6.20 -9.74 30.01
C ASN A 314 -6.10 -8.21 29.96
N GLN A 315 -7.00 -7.53 30.69
CA GLN A 315 -7.07 -6.07 30.67
C GLN A 315 -5.78 -5.41 31.20
N GLN A 316 -5.12 -6.01 32.20
CA GLN A 316 -3.91 -5.43 32.79
C GLN A 316 -2.74 -5.42 31.81
N ALA A 317 -2.54 -6.53 31.07
CA ALA A 317 -1.55 -6.59 30.00
C ALA A 317 -1.91 -5.62 28.87
N TRP A 318 -3.19 -5.59 28.48
CA TRP A 318 -3.68 -4.70 27.42
C TRP A 318 -3.46 -3.22 27.72
N ASP A 319 -3.69 -2.79 28.96
CA ASP A 319 -3.45 -1.41 29.41
C ASP A 319 -1.95 -1.03 29.36
N LEU A 320 -1.07 -2.04 29.46
CA LEU A 320 0.38 -1.91 29.27
C LEU A 320 0.80 -2.09 27.80
N ARG A 321 -0.15 -2.10 26.87
CA ARG A 321 0.03 -2.31 25.42
C ARG A 321 0.55 -3.69 25.04
N ASP A 322 0.38 -4.68 25.92
CA ASP A 322 0.64 -6.07 25.62
C ASP A 322 -0.65 -6.74 25.12
N GLY A 323 -0.71 -6.95 23.80
CA GLY A 323 -1.82 -7.59 23.11
C GLY A 323 -1.69 -9.10 22.94
N SER A 324 -0.66 -9.75 23.50
CA SER A 324 -0.30 -11.14 23.18
C SER A 324 -1.37 -12.15 23.58
N ASP A 325 -2.12 -11.87 24.65
CA ASP A 325 -3.22 -12.72 25.14
C ASP A 325 -4.46 -12.67 24.24
N GLY A 326 -4.53 -11.68 23.34
CA GLY A 326 -5.62 -11.51 22.39
C GLY A 326 -6.95 -11.12 23.04
N CYS A 327 -8.03 -11.49 22.35
CA CYS A 327 -9.39 -11.08 22.68
C CYS A 327 -10.32 -12.27 22.82
N VAL A 328 -11.31 -12.13 23.70
CA VAL A 328 -12.37 -13.11 23.94
C VAL A 328 -13.73 -12.49 23.63
N ARG A 329 -14.70 -13.31 23.20
CA ARG A 329 -16.06 -12.83 22.94
C ARG A 329 -16.69 -12.29 24.23
N ASN A 330 -17.43 -11.19 24.10
CA ASN A 330 -18.20 -10.60 25.20
C ASN A 330 -19.36 -11.51 25.58
N THR A 331 -20.06 -12.02 24.56
CA THR A 331 -21.23 -12.88 24.71
C THR A 331 -20.95 -14.26 24.11
N GLY A 332 -21.35 -15.31 24.81
CA GLY A 332 -21.28 -16.68 24.30
C GLY A 332 -22.15 -16.87 23.06
N LEU A 333 -21.72 -17.73 22.15
CA LEU A 333 -22.48 -18.04 20.93
C LEU A 333 -23.70 -18.93 21.24
N ASP A 334 -24.80 -18.67 20.55
CA ASP A 334 -26.02 -19.47 20.56
C ASP A 334 -26.29 -19.99 19.15
N CYS A 335 -25.75 -21.18 18.87
CA CYS A 335 -25.71 -21.75 17.54
C CYS A 335 -27.11 -21.80 16.91
N GLY A 336 -27.24 -21.20 15.72
CA GLY A 336 -28.51 -21.06 14.99
C GLY A 336 -29.08 -19.64 15.04
N ASN A 337 -28.91 -18.93 16.16
CA ASN A 337 -29.34 -17.54 16.33
C ASN A 337 -28.22 -16.52 16.11
N ASP A 338 -26.96 -16.98 16.13
CA ASP A 338 -25.78 -16.17 15.84
C ASP A 338 -25.89 -15.39 14.53
N LYS A 339 -25.12 -14.31 14.46
CA LYS A 339 -25.03 -13.43 13.31
C LYS A 339 -23.57 -13.19 12.94
N PHE A 340 -23.34 -12.63 11.76
CA PHE A 340 -22.02 -12.32 11.28
C PHE A 340 -21.79 -10.82 11.22
N TRP A 341 -20.66 -10.38 11.75
CA TRP A 341 -20.18 -9.02 11.63
C TRP A 341 -19.14 -8.93 10.53
N LYS A 342 -19.34 -7.98 9.62
CA LYS A 342 -18.42 -7.72 8.51
C LYS A 342 -17.27 -6.83 8.98
N VAL A 343 -16.05 -7.34 8.91
CA VAL A 343 -14.81 -6.59 9.13
C VAL A 343 -14.16 -6.35 7.77
N GLN A 344 -13.94 -5.09 7.42
CA GLN A 344 -13.44 -4.71 6.09
C GLN A 344 -11.93 -4.46 6.10
N TYR A 345 -11.31 -4.61 4.92
CA TYR A 345 -9.89 -4.30 4.67
C TYR A 345 -8.94 -5.13 5.53
N VAL A 346 -9.22 -6.43 5.67
CA VAL A 346 -8.47 -7.32 6.57
C VAL A 346 -7.47 -8.17 5.79
N LYS A 347 -6.22 -8.22 6.26
CA LYS A 347 -5.31 -9.35 6.01
C LYS A 347 -5.93 -10.57 6.69
N LEU A 348 -6.51 -11.47 5.90
CA LEU A 348 -7.25 -12.62 6.43
C LEU A 348 -6.41 -13.42 7.43
N PRO A 349 -7.02 -14.01 8.46
CA PRO A 349 -6.31 -14.85 9.41
C PRO A 349 -5.66 -16.05 8.72
N GLN A 350 -4.64 -16.63 9.36
CA GLN A 350 -3.91 -17.79 8.81
C GLN A 350 -4.87 -18.93 8.39
N THR A 351 -4.61 -19.54 7.23
CA THR A 351 -5.53 -20.48 6.58
C THR A 351 -5.12 -21.94 6.60
N GLY A 352 -3.95 -22.27 7.18
CA GLY A 352 -3.42 -23.65 7.24
C GLY A 352 -4.40 -24.75 7.67
N THR A 353 -5.38 -24.42 8.52
CA THR A 353 -6.43 -25.34 9.01
C THR A 353 -7.85 -24.93 8.59
N ALA A 354 -7.98 -23.96 7.69
CA ALA A 354 -9.27 -23.47 7.22
C ALA A 354 -9.90 -24.45 6.22
N PHE A 355 -11.23 -24.54 6.24
CA PHE A 355 -11.98 -25.22 5.20
C PHE A 355 -12.00 -24.34 3.95
N LEU A 356 -11.75 -24.95 2.77
CA LEU A 356 -11.77 -24.26 1.48
C LEU A 356 -12.70 -24.97 0.50
N ASN A 357 -13.59 -24.21 -0.14
CA ASN A 357 -14.35 -24.66 -1.30
C ASN A 357 -14.47 -23.53 -2.33
N ARG A 358 -13.76 -23.64 -3.46
CA ARG A 358 -13.70 -22.59 -4.49
C ARG A 358 -14.97 -22.47 -5.33
N SER A 359 -15.84 -23.48 -5.32
CA SER A 359 -17.07 -23.49 -6.13
C SER A 359 -18.27 -22.87 -5.42
N MET A 360 -18.19 -22.68 -4.10
CA MET A 360 -19.28 -22.12 -3.30
C MET A 360 -19.40 -20.61 -3.46
N THR A 361 -20.63 -20.12 -3.37
CA THR A 361 -20.91 -18.68 -3.23
C THR A 361 -20.75 -18.22 -1.78
N LEU A 362 -20.60 -16.91 -1.58
CA LEU A 362 -20.52 -16.32 -0.25
C LEU A 362 -21.78 -16.60 0.60
N LEU A 363 -22.97 -16.59 -0.01
CA LEU A 363 -24.24 -16.90 0.67
C LEU A 363 -24.31 -18.36 1.12
N GLU A 364 -23.83 -19.30 0.29
CA GLU A 364 -23.74 -20.70 0.69
C GLU A 364 -22.69 -20.90 1.78
N CYS A 365 -21.60 -20.14 1.75
CA CYS A 365 -20.56 -20.12 2.77
C CYS A 365 -21.12 -19.65 4.13
N GLU A 366 -21.89 -18.57 4.13
CA GLU A 366 -22.61 -18.08 5.32
C GLU A 366 -23.55 -19.16 5.87
N ALA A 367 -24.38 -19.76 5.01
CA ALA A 367 -25.33 -20.80 5.43
C ALA A 367 -24.62 -22.07 5.94
N LEU A 368 -23.45 -22.41 5.40
CA LEU A 368 -22.63 -23.51 5.91
C LEU A 368 -22.03 -23.18 7.28
N CYS A 369 -21.45 -21.99 7.43
CA CYS A 369 -20.88 -21.52 8.69
C CYS A 369 -21.95 -21.39 9.79
N GLN A 370 -23.14 -20.87 9.47
CA GLN A 370 -24.27 -20.76 10.41
C GLN A 370 -24.66 -22.14 10.97
N ARG A 371 -24.71 -23.17 10.11
CA ARG A 371 -25.07 -24.55 10.50
C ARG A 371 -23.95 -25.26 11.26
N ASN A 372 -22.69 -24.90 11.01
CA ASN A 372 -21.55 -25.48 11.70
C ASN A 372 -21.28 -24.69 12.99
N CYS A 373 -21.70 -25.19 14.16
CA CYS A 373 -21.53 -24.49 15.44
C CYS A 373 -20.07 -24.22 15.84
N SER A 374 -19.10 -24.89 15.22
CA SER A 374 -17.67 -24.64 15.45
C SER A 374 -17.11 -23.53 14.55
N CYS A 375 -17.84 -23.10 13.52
CA CYS A 375 -17.39 -22.03 12.63
C CYS A 375 -17.23 -20.71 13.40
N THR A 376 -16.07 -20.08 13.27
CA THR A 376 -15.73 -18.80 13.91
C THR A 376 -15.77 -17.61 12.95
N ALA A 377 -15.46 -17.82 11.68
CA ALA A 377 -15.54 -16.81 10.62
C ALA A 377 -15.55 -17.44 9.22
N TYR A 378 -15.93 -16.66 8.22
CA TYR A 378 -15.79 -17.02 6.81
C TYR A 378 -15.47 -15.80 5.92
N ALA A 379 -14.97 -16.06 4.71
CA ALA A 379 -14.71 -15.04 3.69
C ALA A 379 -14.79 -15.65 2.27
N ASN A 380 -14.75 -14.79 1.25
CA ASN A 380 -14.49 -15.24 -0.12
C ASN A 380 -13.06 -15.78 -0.24
N ALA A 381 -12.87 -16.77 -1.12
CA ALA A 381 -11.55 -17.31 -1.43
C ALA A 381 -10.84 -16.51 -2.53
N ASP A 382 -11.62 -15.91 -3.43
CA ASP A 382 -11.17 -15.09 -4.55
C ASP A 382 -12.03 -13.82 -4.59
N ILE A 383 -11.43 -12.64 -4.72
CA ILE A 383 -12.16 -11.36 -4.70
C ILE A 383 -12.54 -10.84 -6.09
N ARG A 384 -12.00 -11.44 -7.15
CA ARG A 384 -12.24 -10.99 -8.52
C ARG A 384 -13.71 -11.14 -8.88
N ASN A 385 -14.17 -10.30 -9.82
CA ASN A 385 -15.52 -10.36 -10.38
C ASN A 385 -16.65 -10.31 -9.32
N GLY A 386 -16.45 -9.58 -8.22
CA GLY A 386 -17.44 -9.47 -7.14
C GLY A 386 -17.35 -10.56 -6.06
N GLY A 387 -16.35 -11.43 -6.13
CA GLY A 387 -16.02 -12.40 -5.09
C GLY A 387 -16.62 -13.78 -5.31
N SER A 388 -15.82 -14.82 -5.05
CA SER A 388 -16.23 -16.22 -5.17
C SER A 388 -15.45 -17.15 -4.23
N GLY A 389 -15.96 -18.36 -4.07
CA GLY A 389 -15.40 -19.38 -3.19
C GLY A 389 -15.68 -19.09 -1.70
N CYS A 390 -15.38 -20.09 -0.89
CA CYS A 390 -15.63 -20.10 0.55
C CYS A 390 -14.37 -20.52 1.27
N VAL A 391 -13.86 -19.67 2.15
CA VAL A 391 -12.89 -20.03 3.18
C VAL A 391 -13.54 -19.86 4.55
N MET A 392 -13.42 -20.86 5.41
CA MET A 392 -14.11 -20.92 6.70
C MET A 392 -13.17 -21.40 7.80
N TRP A 393 -13.15 -20.68 8.92
CA TRP A 393 -12.33 -21.00 10.09
C TRP A 393 -13.18 -21.65 11.18
N ILE A 394 -12.57 -22.59 11.91
CA ILE A 394 -13.18 -23.27 13.07
C ILE A 394 -12.36 -23.12 14.35
N THR A 395 -11.25 -22.38 14.27
CA THR A 395 -10.33 -22.11 15.38
C THR A 395 -10.31 -20.61 15.67
N GLU A 396 -9.53 -20.20 16.68
CA GLU A 396 -9.24 -18.80 16.90
C GLU A 396 -8.57 -18.19 15.67
N LEU A 397 -8.87 -16.91 15.41
CA LEU A 397 -8.36 -16.17 14.27
C LEU A 397 -7.04 -15.52 14.67
N ILE A 398 -5.96 -15.79 13.93
CA ILE A 398 -4.61 -15.36 14.30
C ILE A 398 -3.95 -14.58 13.17
N ASP A 399 -3.01 -13.71 13.54
CA ASP A 399 -2.20 -12.91 12.62
C ASP A 399 -3.02 -12.01 11.69
N MET A 400 -4.04 -11.35 12.23
CA MET A 400 -4.88 -10.42 11.45
C MET A 400 -4.35 -9.00 11.52
N ARG A 401 -4.51 -8.28 10.41
CA ARG A 401 -4.22 -6.86 10.28
C ARG A 401 -5.37 -6.16 9.56
N GLN A 402 -5.70 -4.94 9.98
CA GLN A 402 -6.62 -4.06 9.30
C GLN A 402 -5.85 -2.98 8.53
N TYR A 403 -6.26 -2.74 7.29
CA TYR A 403 -5.80 -1.65 6.46
C TYR A 403 -6.83 -0.52 6.45
N SER A 404 -6.40 0.68 6.07
CA SER A 404 -7.32 1.77 5.75
C SER A 404 -8.07 1.47 4.45
N GLU A 405 -9.22 2.11 4.29
CA GLU A 405 -10.04 2.01 3.09
C GLU A 405 -9.22 2.26 1.82
N GLY A 406 -9.39 1.39 0.82
CA GLY A 406 -8.74 1.50 -0.49
C GLY A 406 -7.28 1.04 -0.57
N ILE A 407 -6.61 0.74 0.55
CA ILE A 407 -5.19 0.33 0.54
C ILE A 407 -5.03 -1.15 0.24
N GLY A 408 -5.86 -2.01 0.83
CA GLY A 408 -5.78 -3.45 0.63
C GLY A 408 -6.62 -4.26 1.62
N GLY A 409 -6.29 -5.55 1.74
CA GLY A 409 -7.08 -6.50 2.50
C GLY A 409 -8.40 -6.88 1.81
N GLN A 410 -9.23 -7.63 2.52
CA GLN A 410 -10.55 -8.05 2.03
C GLN A 410 -11.54 -8.21 3.19
N ASP A 411 -12.80 -8.48 2.85
CA ASP A 411 -13.86 -8.62 3.83
C ASP A 411 -13.79 -9.97 4.57
N LEU A 412 -13.93 -9.93 5.90
CA LEU A 412 -14.02 -11.08 6.78
C LEU A 412 -15.33 -11.03 7.58
N TYR A 413 -16.07 -12.13 7.62
CA TYR A 413 -17.33 -12.24 8.33
C TYR A 413 -17.14 -13.04 9.61
N VAL A 414 -17.11 -12.35 10.75
CA VAL A 414 -16.83 -12.95 12.08
C VAL A 414 -18.13 -13.29 12.78
N ARG A 415 -18.23 -14.52 13.29
CA ARG A 415 -19.41 -15.00 14.02
C ARG A 415 -19.50 -14.40 15.42
N LEU A 416 -20.65 -13.81 15.73
CA LEU A 416 -20.98 -13.16 16.99
C LEU A 416 -22.39 -13.55 17.46
N ALA A 417 -22.65 -13.41 18.76
CA ALA A 417 -24.00 -13.47 19.29
C ALA A 417 -24.86 -12.36 18.66
N ALA A 418 -26.16 -12.62 18.45
CA ALA A 418 -27.07 -11.66 17.84
C ALA A 418 -27.13 -10.31 18.58
N SER A 419 -26.98 -10.32 19.91
CA SER A 419 -26.92 -9.12 20.76
C SER A 419 -25.78 -8.17 20.39
N ASP A 420 -24.65 -8.73 19.95
CA ASP A 420 -23.42 -7.98 19.73
C ASP A 420 -23.37 -7.37 18.32
N VAL A 421 -24.12 -7.98 17.39
CA VAL A 421 -24.34 -7.44 16.04
C VAL A 421 -25.40 -6.33 16.04
N GLY A 422 -26.44 -6.44 16.88
CA GLY A 422 -27.62 -5.56 16.92
C GLY A 422 -27.55 -4.32 17.84
N GLY A 423 -26.36 -3.93 18.31
CA GLY A 423 -26.17 -2.84 19.27
C GLY A 423 -26.16 -1.41 18.68
N SER A 424 -26.93 -1.13 17.63
CA SER A 424 -27.36 0.23 17.27
C SER A 424 -28.87 0.25 17.06
N SER A 425 -29.59 -0.26 18.05
CA SER A 425 -30.94 0.22 18.30
C SER A 425 -30.78 1.69 18.72
N GLU A 426 -30.97 2.62 17.79
CA GLU A 426 -31.74 3.80 18.15
C GLU A 426 -32.97 3.26 18.86
N THR A 427 -32.97 3.35 20.19
CA THR A 427 -34.19 3.13 20.95
C THR A 427 -35.15 4.15 20.40
N ASN A 428 -36.09 3.67 19.59
CA ASN A 428 -37.20 4.46 19.09
C ASN A 428 -37.94 5.03 20.31
N ASN A 429 -37.53 6.22 20.74
CA ASN A 429 -38.19 7.05 21.75
C ASN A 429 -39.50 7.61 21.20
N ILE A 430 -40.23 6.83 20.40
CA ILE A 430 -41.54 7.19 19.85
C ILE A 430 -42.54 7.33 21.01
N ALA A 431 -42.42 6.52 22.07
CA ALA A 431 -43.28 6.63 23.24
C ALA A 431 -43.05 7.94 24.03
N GLU A 432 -41.81 8.42 24.11
CA GLU A 432 -41.45 9.64 24.84
C GLU A 432 -41.75 10.90 24.01
N ILE A 433 -41.50 10.87 22.70
CA ILE A 433 -41.83 11.96 21.76
C ILE A 433 -43.35 12.14 21.61
N VAL A 434 -44.13 11.06 21.58
CA VAL A 434 -45.61 11.14 21.55
C VAL A 434 -46.16 11.70 22.86
N GLY A 435 -45.55 11.39 24.01
CA GLY A 435 -45.92 11.96 25.30
C GLY A 435 -45.71 13.49 25.37
N ILE A 436 -44.56 13.97 24.87
CA ILE A 436 -44.20 15.40 24.89
C ILE A 436 -45.04 16.20 23.87
N THR A 437 -45.33 15.64 22.70
CA THR A 437 -46.13 16.32 21.67
C THR A 437 -47.59 16.48 22.06
N VAL A 438 -48.20 15.45 22.66
CA VAL A 438 -49.61 15.53 23.11
C VAL A 438 -49.77 16.54 24.26
N SER A 439 -48.83 16.57 25.20
CA SER A 439 -48.86 17.52 26.31
C SER A 439 -48.66 18.97 25.86
N ALA A 440 -47.75 19.23 24.91
CA ALA A 440 -47.56 20.56 24.33
C ALA A 440 -48.81 21.07 23.58
N ILE A 441 -49.49 20.20 22.83
CA ILE A 441 -50.71 20.56 22.07
C ILE A 441 -51.86 20.92 23.02
N VAL A 442 -52.03 20.18 24.13
CA VAL A 442 -53.08 20.49 25.12
C VAL A 442 -52.82 21.83 25.79
N VAL A 443 -51.57 22.14 26.13
CA VAL A 443 -51.19 23.45 26.71
C VAL A 443 -51.43 24.59 25.70
N LEU A 444 -51.04 24.40 24.43
CA LEU A 444 -51.27 25.39 23.37
C LEU A 444 -52.75 25.66 23.14
N LEU A 445 -53.60 24.63 23.10
CA LEU A 445 -55.05 24.80 22.97
C LEU A 445 -55.66 25.48 24.20
N GLY A 446 -55.17 25.19 25.40
CA GLY A 446 -55.56 25.88 26.63
C GLY A 446 -55.22 27.37 26.60
N LEU A 447 -54.00 27.73 26.17
CA LEU A 447 -53.56 29.11 26.03
C LEU A 447 -54.33 29.86 24.94
N LEU A 448 -54.65 29.19 23.82
CA LEU A 448 -55.48 29.76 22.76
C LEU A 448 -56.91 30.03 23.26
N GLY A 449 -57.47 29.10 24.04
CA GLY A 449 -58.77 29.28 24.70
C GLY A 449 -58.77 30.48 25.65
N ILE A 450 -57.75 30.60 26.50
CA ILE A 450 -57.58 31.75 27.42
C ILE A 450 -57.42 33.06 26.64
N TYR A 451 -56.66 33.06 25.54
CA TYR A 451 -56.49 34.22 24.67
C TYR A 451 -57.81 34.65 24.03
N LEU A 452 -58.60 33.71 23.50
CA LEU A 452 -59.91 34.01 22.92
C LEU A 452 -60.92 34.50 23.97
N ILE A 453 -60.89 33.95 25.19
CA ILE A 453 -61.71 34.43 26.32
C ILE A 453 -61.28 35.85 26.73
N ARG A 454 -59.97 36.12 26.84
CA ARG A 454 -59.43 37.46 27.11
C ARG A 454 -59.77 38.44 26.00
N ARG A 455 -59.72 38.01 24.74
CA ARG A 455 -60.10 38.83 23.58
C ARG A 455 -61.61 39.14 23.58
N LYS A 456 -62.48 38.18 23.93
CA LYS A 456 -63.92 38.44 24.10
C LYS A 456 -64.21 39.37 25.28
N ARG A 457 -63.52 39.21 26.41
CA ARG A 457 -63.65 40.11 27.57
C ARG A 457 -63.12 41.52 27.28
N LYS A 458 -62.02 41.64 26.52
CA LYS A 458 -61.47 42.93 26.08
C LYS A 458 -62.37 43.60 25.04
N LEU A 459 -63.02 42.85 24.16
CA LEU A 459 -63.99 43.36 23.19
C LEU A 459 -65.30 43.81 23.86
N GLN A 460 -65.73 43.15 24.94
CA GLN A 460 -66.86 43.59 25.78
C GLN A 460 -66.50 44.79 26.67
N SER A 461 -65.22 45.00 26.98
CA SER A 461 -64.73 46.16 27.76
C SER A 461 -64.56 47.43 26.92
N ILE A 462 -64.58 47.37 25.58
CA ILE A 462 -64.37 48.52 24.68
C ILE A 462 -65.70 49.20 24.28
N LEU A 463 -66.85 48.67 24.69
CA LEU A 463 -68.18 49.26 24.45
C LEU A 463 -68.74 50.07 25.64
N ASN A 464 -68.00 50.24 26.74
CA ASN A 464 -68.47 51.00 27.90
C ASN A 464 -67.38 51.92 28.49
N VAL A 465 -67.66 53.23 28.42
CA VAL A 465 -67.14 54.35 29.24
C VAL A 465 -65.82 55.03 28.82
N ASN A 466 -65.97 56.06 27.98
CA ASN A 466 -65.80 57.51 28.25
C ASN A 466 -64.64 58.09 29.10
N THR A 467 -63.97 59.08 28.47
CA THR A 467 -63.64 60.43 28.98
C THR A 467 -62.25 60.71 29.60
N GLN A 468 -61.54 61.65 28.93
CA GLN A 468 -60.50 62.61 29.39
C GLN A 468 -59.19 62.06 29.99
N GLN A 469 -58.05 62.75 30.00
CA GLN A 469 -57.33 63.78 29.22
C GLN A 469 -56.06 64.03 30.07
N ILE A 470 -54.96 64.51 29.46
CA ILE A 470 -53.80 65.20 30.10
C ILE A 470 -52.80 64.25 30.82
N GLY A 471 -51.48 64.31 30.62
CA GLY A 471 -50.61 65.16 29.81
C GLY A 471 -49.12 64.98 30.22
N SER A 472 -48.22 65.31 29.27
CA SER A 472 -46.81 65.80 29.41
C SER A 472 -45.77 64.94 30.18
N PHE A 473 -44.44 64.99 29.99
CA PHE A 473 -43.53 65.82 29.18
C PHE A 473 -42.10 65.18 29.20
N HIS A 474 -41.26 65.61 28.23
CA HIS A 474 -39.77 65.57 28.16
C HIS A 474 -39.00 64.23 28.07
N ARG A 475 -37.93 64.03 27.26
CA ARG A 475 -36.94 64.76 26.42
C ARG A 475 -35.52 64.46 26.93
N ASN A 476 -34.66 63.94 26.02
CA ASN A 476 -33.18 63.98 26.02
C ASN A 476 -32.46 63.10 27.09
N GLN A 477 -31.25 62.53 26.94
CA GLN A 477 -30.17 62.65 25.94
C GLN A 477 -28.92 61.82 26.37
N ASP A 478 -27.98 61.65 25.43
CA ASP A 478 -26.54 61.32 25.54
C ASP A 478 -26.09 59.90 25.96
N GLN A 479 -24.89 59.39 25.67
CA GLN A 479 -23.82 59.48 24.64
C GLN A 479 -22.60 58.75 25.30
N VAL A 480 -21.58 58.36 24.52
CA VAL A 480 -20.15 58.16 24.89
C VAL A 480 -19.76 56.71 25.29
N THR A 481 -19.22 55.91 24.35
CA THR A 481 -17.83 55.67 23.85
C THR A 481 -17.00 54.71 24.70
N ASP A 482 -16.30 53.80 24.03
CA ASP A 482 -15.06 53.19 24.52
C ASP A 482 -13.99 53.19 23.41
N GLU A 483 -12.75 53.39 23.82
CA GLU A 483 -11.52 53.47 23.04
C GLU A 483 -10.41 52.70 23.79
N VAL A 484 -9.41 52.17 23.05
CA VAL A 484 -8.02 51.81 23.49
C VAL A 484 -7.85 50.46 24.22
N VAL A 485 -6.82 49.58 24.08
CA VAL A 485 -5.76 49.19 23.10
C VAL A 485 -4.90 48.10 23.81
N PHE A 486 -4.49 47.05 23.07
CA PHE A 486 -3.32 46.12 23.17
C PHE A 486 -2.80 45.52 24.51
N SER A 487 -2.55 44.19 24.56
CA SER A 487 -1.26 43.57 24.18
C SER A 487 -1.11 42.06 24.51
N SER A 488 -0.33 41.39 23.63
CA SER A 488 0.69 40.34 23.83
C SER A 488 0.36 38.87 24.21
N ASN A 489 0.84 38.01 23.29
CA ASN A 489 1.68 36.81 23.44
C ASN A 489 1.09 35.39 23.54
N MET A 490 1.74 34.52 22.75
CA MET A 490 1.59 33.09 22.51
C MET A 490 1.97 32.24 23.73
N ASP A 491 1.31 31.09 23.89
CA ASP A 491 1.93 29.75 23.91
C ASP A 491 0.84 28.65 23.99
N ASP A 492 1.17 27.48 23.45
CA ASP A 492 0.37 26.24 23.38
C ASP A 492 -0.52 25.95 24.60
N LEU A 493 -1.75 25.44 24.38
CA LEU A 493 -2.32 24.28 25.12
C LEU A 493 -3.75 23.95 24.63
N GLU A 494 -4.00 22.63 24.48
CA GLU A 494 -5.26 21.88 24.55
C GLU A 494 -6.55 22.52 24.01
N LEU A 495 -7.18 21.89 23.00
CA LEU A 495 -8.53 22.26 22.54
C LEU A 495 -9.51 22.27 23.72
N PRO A 496 -10.00 23.45 24.15
CA PRO A 496 -10.91 23.53 25.27
C PRO A 496 -12.29 23.10 24.81
N MET A 497 -12.95 22.25 25.59
CA MET A 497 -14.40 22.09 25.45
C MET A 497 -15.05 23.36 25.97
N PHE A 498 -15.54 24.19 25.05
CA PHE A 498 -16.29 25.39 25.37
C PHE A 498 -17.75 25.05 25.61
N ASP A 499 -18.32 25.58 26.69
CA ASP A 499 -19.76 25.48 26.92
C ASP A 499 -20.54 26.31 25.89
N PHE A 500 -21.82 25.98 25.76
CA PHE A 500 -22.70 26.60 24.77
C PHE A 500 -22.82 28.11 24.95
N ASP A 501 -22.77 28.61 26.19
CA ASP A 501 -22.88 30.04 26.47
C ASP A 501 -21.64 30.80 25.99
N THR A 502 -20.46 30.21 26.13
CA THR A 502 -19.20 30.72 25.60
C THR A 502 -19.23 30.76 24.07
N LEU A 503 -19.71 29.69 23.42
CA LEU A 503 -19.88 29.65 21.96
C LEU A 503 -20.89 30.68 21.46
N THR A 504 -21.98 30.88 22.20
CA THR A 504 -23.01 31.86 21.89
C THR A 504 -22.46 33.28 22.01
N MET A 505 -21.63 33.56 23.02
CA MET A 505 -21.01 34.87 23.18
C MET A 505 -19.95 35.15 22.10
N ALA A 506 -19.09 34.16 21.80
CA ALA A 506 -18.02 34.26 20.81
C ALA A 506 -18.55 34.42 19.38
N THR A 507 -19.66 33.76 19.05
CA THR A 507 -20.30 33.88 17.72
C THR A 507 -21.27 35.06 17.63
N ASN A 508 -21.37 35.89 18.66
CA ASN A 508 -22.35 36.97 18.79
C ASN A 508 -23.78 36.47 18.53
N ASN A 509 -24.20 35.51 19.35
CA ASN A 509 -25.45 34.78 19.29
C ASN A 509 -25.68 34.12 17.91
N PHE A 510 -24.63 33.51 17.36
CA PHE A 510 -24.64 32.89 16.03
C PHE A 510 -25.10 33.86 14.94
N SER A 511 -24.69 35.12 15.02
CA SER A 511 -24.97 36.10 13.97
C SER A 511 -24.47 35.61 12.61
N GLU A 512 -25.18 35.91 11.54
CA GLU A 512 -24.82 35.46 10.18
C GLU A 512 -23.40 35.87 9.74
N ALA A 513 -22.85 36.95 10.32
CA ALA A 513 -21.48 37.39 10.05
C ALA A 513 -20.40 36.49 10.69
N ASN A 514 -20.76 35.71 11.72
CA ASN A 514 -19.85 34.88 12.52
C ASN A 514 -20.24 33.39 12.49
N LYS A 515 -20.98 32.98 11.46
CA LYS A 515 -21.42 31.61 11.25
C LYS A 515 -20.26 30.75 10.76
N ILE A 516 -19.93 29.70 11.50
CA ILE A 516 -18.87 28.75 11.13
C ILE A 516 -19.53 27.45 10.66
N GLY A 517 -19.21 27.01 9.43
CA GLY A 517 -19.73 25.77 8.85
C GLY A 517 -20.89 25.90 7.86
N GLU A 518 -21.35 27.12 7.54
CA GLU A 518 -22.30 27.36 6.45
C GLU A 518 -21.78 28.49 5.55
N GLY A 519 -21.21 28.14 4.39
CA GLY A 519 -20.71 29.10 3.38
C GLY A 519 -19.31 28.77 2.84
N GLY A 520 -19.13 28.89 1.52
CA GLY A 520 -17.92 28.51 0.76
C GLY A 520 -16.68 29.38 1.00
N PHE A 521 -16.12 29.35 2.21
CA PHE A 521 -14.83 29.96 2.53
C PHE A 521 -13.86 28.92 3.08
N GLY A 522 -13.41 28.02 2.20
CA GLY A 522 -12.19 27.26 2.46
C GLY A 522 -10.96 28.16 2.41
N SER A 523 -9.90 27.79 3.12
CA SER A 523 -8.58 28.45 3.10
C SER A 523 -8.11 28.80 1.67
N VAL A 524 -8.43 27.94 0.69
CA VAL A 524 -8.13 28.11 -0.73
C VAL A 524 -8.78 29.34 -1.36
N TYR A 525 -10.06 29.64 -1.07
CA TYR A 525 -10.74 30.81 -1.63
C TYR A 525 -10.19 32.12 -1.03
N LYS A 526 -9.87 32.10 0.27
CA LYS A 526 -9.22 33.23 0.95
C LYS A 526 -7.86 33.56 0.29
N VAL A 527 -7.06 32.53 0.02
CA VAL A 527 -5.77 32.67 -0.65
C VAL A 527 -5.92 33.22 -2.06
N TRP A 528 -6.85 32.70 -2.86
CA TRP A 528 -7.11 33.21 -4.22
C TRP A 528 -7.60 34.66 -4.24
N LYS A 529 -8.48 35.04 -3.31
CA LYS A 529 -8.96 36.41 -3.19
C LYS A 529 -7.82 37.37 -2.86
N GLN A 530 -6.98 37.05 -1.88
CA GLN A 530 -5.81 37.87 -1.52
C GLN A 530 -4.76 37.92 -2.63
N TRP A 531 -4.63 36.83 -3.41
CA TRP A 531 -3.79 36.82 -4.60
C TRP A 531 -4.26 37.80 -5.67
N ARG A 532 -5.57 37.87 -5.95
CA ARG A 532 -6.13 38.88 -6.86
C ARG A 532 -6.05 40.31 -6.33
N GLU A 533 -6.17 40.48 -5.02
CA GLU A 533 -6.11 41.79 -4.36
C GLU A 533 -4.67 42.29 -4.15
N GLY A 534 -3.65 41.46 -4.46
CA GLY A 534 -2.24 41.82 -4.33
C GLY A 534 -1.71 41.81 -2.89
N THR A 535 -2.47 41.25 -1.94
CA THR A 535 -2.14 41.18 -0.51
C THR A 535 -1.57 39.82 -0.09
N THR A 536 -1.13 39.01 -1.06
CA THR A 536 -0.65 37.62 -0.88
C THR A 536 0.48 37.47 0.13
N LEU A 537 1.29 38.50 0.37
CA LEU A 537 2.39 38.45 1.34
C LEU A 537 1.90 38.33 2.78
N GLU A 538 0.68 38.78 3.08
CA GLU A 538 0.05 38.66 4.39
C GLU A 538 -0.37 37.22 4.73
N LEU A 539 -0.34 36.31 3.74
CA LEU A 539 -0.61 34.88 3.94
C LEU A 539 0.59 34.11 4.45
N ILE A 540 1.80 34.65 4.30
CA ILE A 540 3.01 33.93 4.70
C ILE A 540 3.17 34.10 6.20
N ASP A 541 3.20 32.97 6.90
CA ASP A 541 3.28 32.93 8.34
C ASP A 541 4.59 33.59 8.82
N SER A 542 4.48 34.51 9.78
CA SER A 542 5.62 35.25 10.32
C SER A 542 6.63 34.34 11.03
N SER A 543 6.23 33.13 11.43
CA SER A 543 7.12 32.09 11.99
C SER A 543 8.14 31.55 10.98
N ILE A 544 7.92 31.73 9.67
CA ILE A 544 8.86 31.33 8.61
C ILE A 544 10.04 32.32 8.52
N GLY A 545 9.96 33.50 9.16
CA GLY A 545 11.09 34.43 9.30
C GLY A 545 11.83 34.72 7.98
N ASP A 546 13.16 34.84 8.05
CA ASP A 546 14.02 35.06 6.86
C ASP A 546 14.42 33.75 6.14
N THR A 547 13.75 32.61 6.39
CA THR A 547 14.19 31.30 5.84
C THR A 547 13.80 31.08 4.38
N TYR A 548 13.21 32.06 3.72
CA TYR A 548 12.76 31.97 2.33
C TYR A 548 12.95 33.32 1.62
N SER A 549 13.10 33.28 0.30
CA SER A 549 13.02 34.50 -0.50
C SER A 549 11.56 34.86 -0.77
N ILE A 550 11.21 36.15 -0.73
CA ILE A 550 9.84 36.62 -1.06
C ILE A 550 9.38 36.06 -2.42
N SER A 551 10.29 35.99 -3.39
CA SER A 551 10.07 35.39 -4.71
C SER A 551 9.70 33.91 -4.65
N GLU A 552 10.32 33.13 -3.77
CA GLU A 552 10.05 31.71 -3.60
C GLU A 552 8.71 31.47 -2.92
N GLY A 553 8.38 32.25 -1.88
CA GLY A 553 7.08 32.18 -1.22
C GLY A 553 5.93 32.52 -2.18
N LEU A 554 6.05 33.61 -2.94
CA LEU A 554 5.07 33.98 -3.95
C LEU A 554 4.97 32.93 -5.06
N ARG A 555 6.08 32.34 -5.48
CA ARG A 555 6.09 31.24 -6.48
C ARG A 555 5.35 30.02 -5.96
N CYS A 556 5.58 29.61 -4.72
CA CYS A 556 4.88 28.48 -4.10
C CYS A 556 3.37 28.73 -4.02
N ILE A 557 2.94 29.94 -3.65
CA ILE A 557 1.52 30.31 -3.61
C ILE A 557 0.91 30.29 -5.03
N HIS A 558 1.63 30.82 -6.02
CA HIS A 558 1.20 30.81 -7.42
C HIS A 558 1.01 29.38 -7.96
N ILE A 559 1.97 28.49 -7.70
CA ILE A 559 1.90 27.08 -8.09
C ILE A 559 0.75 26.38 -7.35
N GLY A 560 0.59 26.64 -6.05
CA GLY A 560 -0.52 26.10 -5.27
C GLY A 560 -1.89 26.50 -5.83
N LEU A 561 -2.05 27.74 -6.28
CA LEU A 561 -3.27 28.21 -6.93
C LEU A 561 -3.51 27.56 -8.31
N LEU A 562 -2.46 27.24 -9.07
CA LEU A 562 -2.59 26.47 -10.32
C LEU A 562 -3.02 25.02 -10.09
N CYS A 563 -2.69 24.41 -8.94
CA CYS A 563 -3.08 23.04 -8.62
C CYS A 563 -4.56 22.89 -8.24
N VAL A 564 -5.22 23.97 -7.82
CA VAL A 564 -6.60 23.96 -7.28
C VAL A 564 -7.64 24.62 -8.20
N GLN A 565 -7.29 24.78 -9.49
CA GLN A 565 -8.16 25.36 -10.52
C GLN A 565 -9.50 24.62 -10.62
N GLU A 566 -10.57 25.33 -10.95
CA GLU A 566 -11.91 24.75 -11.07
C GLU A 566 -11.99 23.65 -12.12
N ARG A 567 -11.42 23.90 -13.30
CA ARG A 567 -11.39 22.93 -14.40
C ARG A 567 -10.16 22.05 -14.28
N ALA A 568 -10.33 20.74 -14.43
CA ALA A 568 -9.23 19.79 -14.34
C ALA A 568 -8.18 20.02 -15.43
N GLU A 569 -8.61 20.45 -16.62
CA GLU A 569 -7.77 20.78 -17.76
C GLU A 569 -6.87 22.02 -17.55
N ASP A 570 -7.20 22.89 -16.58
CA ASP A 570 -6.40 24.07 -16.24
C ASP A 570 -5.32 23.76 -15.18
N ARG A 571 -5.32 22.55 -14.59
CA ARG A 571 -4.36 22.15 -13.56
C ARG A 571 -3.08 21.59 -14.21
N PRO A 572 -1.88 21.98 -13.73
CA PRO A 572 -0.64 21.45 -14.24
C PRO A 572 -0.47 19.97 -13.84
N THR A 573 0.23 19.20 -14.68
CA THR A 573 0.64 17.84 -14.31
C THR A 573 1.70 17.88 -13.19
N MET A 574 1.84 16.81 -12.40
CA MET A 574 2.84 16.78 -11.33
C MET A 574 4.28 16.94 -11.83
N SER A 575 4.60 16.51 -13.06
CA SER A 575 5.92 16.75 -13.66
C SER A 575 6.13 18.23 -13.97
N SER A 576 5.09 18.95 -14.42
CA SER A 576 5.12 20.40 -14.61
C SER A 576 5.31 21.15 -13.29
N VAL A 577 4.63 20.73 -12.22
CA VAL A 577 4.77 21.31 -10.87
C VAL A 577 6.21 21.16 -10.36
N VAL A 578 6.79 19.97 -10.48
CA VAL A 578 8.19 19.72 -10.08
C VAL A 578 9.16 20.59 -10.89
N MET A 579 8.91 20.80 -12.18
CA MET A 579 9.71 21.73 -13.00
C MET A 579 9.55 23.19 -12.55
N MET A 580 8.33 23.64 -12.25
CA MET A 580 8.04 25.02 -11.78
C MET A 580 8.67 25.31 -10.40
N LEU A 581 8.76 24.31 -9.53
CA LEU A 581 9.42 24.44 -8.22
C LEU A 581 10.95 24.50 -8.34
N ASN A 582 11.54 23.75 -9.28
CA ASN A 582 13.00 23.64 -9.43
C ASN A 582 13.62 24.68 -10.37
N SER A 583 12.82 25.49 -11.06
CA SER A 583 13.31 26.48 -12.03
C SER A 583 12.69 27.85 -11.83
N GLU A 584 13.52 28.88 -11.72
CA GLU A 584 13.10 30.27 -11.55
C GLU A 584 12.75 30.96 -12.89
N SER A 585 13.09 30.34 -14.03
CA SER A 585 12.97 30.95 -15.36
C SER A 585 11.75 30.48 -16.16
N ILE A 586 10.81 29.74 -15.54
CA ILE A 586 9.62 29.22 -16.21
C ILE A 586 8.49 30.26 -16.12
N SER A 587 8.01 30.72 -17.28
CA SER A 587 6.82 31.57 -17.38
C SER A 587 5.58 30.74 -17.03
N MET A 588 4.88 31.09 -15.96
CA MET A 588 3.69 30.39 -15.48
C MET A 588 2.41 31.12 -15.91
N ALA A 589 1.35 30.37 -16.19
CA ALA A 589 0.03 30.95 -16.47
C ALA A 589 -0.57 31.60 -15.21
N GLU A 590 -1.48 32.56 -15.39
CA GLU A 590 -2.20 33.17 -14.26
C GLU A 590 -3.28 32.22 -13.70
N PRO A 591 -3.34 32.04 -12.37
CA PRO A 591 -4.40 31.28 -11.72
C PRO A 591 -5.81 31.84 -11.97
N LYS A 592 -6.70 31.00 -12.50
CA LYS A 592 -8.14 31.27 -12.59
C LYS A 592 -8.84 30.84 -11.28
N SER A 593 -10.17 30.94 -11.28
CA SER A 593 -11.01 30.64 -10.11
C SER A 593 -10.81 29.19 -9.60
N PRO A 594 -10.67 28.97 -8.29
CA PRO A 594 -10.53 27.63 -7.71
C PRO A 594 -11.87 26.89 -7.64
N GLY A 595 -11.80 25.56 -7.66
CA GLY A 595 -12.96 24.66 -7.85
C GLY A 595 -14.00 24.56 -6.74
N PHE A 596 -13.96 25.45 -5.74
CA PHE A 596 -14.91 25.47 -4.62
C PHE A 596 -15.90 26.65 -4.69
N SER A 597 -16.15 27.17 -5.88
CA SER A 597 -17.02 28.32 -6.13
C SER A 597 -18.43 27.86 -6.51
N ILE A 598 -19.32 27.59 -5.54
CA ILE A 598 -20.74 27.41 -5.85
C ILE A 598 -21.46 28.77 -5.80
N GLY A 599 -21.64 29.36 -6.99
CA GLY A 599 -22.81 30.16 -7.33
C GLY A 599 -22.73 31.68 -7.16
N LYS A 600 -22.25 32.38 -8.20
CA LYS A 600 -22.99 33.51 -8.79
C LYS A 600 -22.46 33.86 -10.17
N ASN A 601 -23.39 33.93 -11.13
CA ASN A 601 -23.23 34.40 -12.50
C ASN A 601 -22.35 35.65 -12.60
N HIS A 602 -21.21 35.54 -13.28
CA HIS A 602 -20.70 36.64 -14.08
C HIS A 602 -20.28 36.09 -15.44
N VAL A 603 -21.01 36.54 -16.45
CA VAL A 603 -20.76 36.29 -17.87
C VAL A 603 -19.44 36.96 -18.22
N GLU A 604 -18.42 36.17 -18.57
CA GLU A 604 -17.40 36.62 -19.50
C GLU A 604 -17.60 35.86 -20.81
N THR A 605 -18.04 36.66 -21.78
CA THR A 605 -18.36 36.27 -23.15
C THR A 605 -17.04 35.96 -23.86
N ASP A 606 -16.89 34.74 -24.36
CA ASP A 606 -16.22 34.55 -25.64
C ASP A 606 -16.79 33.37 -26.42
N SER A 607 -16.84 33.59 -27.72
CA SER A 607 -17.84 33.07 -28.63
C SER A 607 -17.23 32.00 -29.52
N SER A 608 -17.82 30.80 -29.61
CA SER A 608 -18.19 30.11 -30.88
C SER A 608 -18.41 28.60 -30.72
N SER A 609 -19.58 28.16 -31.21
CA SER A 609 -20.00 26.84 -31.77
C SER A 609 -19.43 25.53 -31.20
N SER A 610 -20.19 24.48 -30.90
CA SER A 610 -21.38 23.95 -31.58
C SER A 610 -22.12 22.94 -30.70
N LYS A 611 -23.45 22.91 -30.83
CA LYS A 611 -24.42 22.02 -30.18
C LYS A 611 -24.15 20.53 -30.42
N LYS A 612 -24.19 19.73 -29.36
CA LYS A 612 -24.82 18.39 -29.33
C LYS A 612 -25.51 18.20 -27.97
N ASP A 613 -26.65 17.53 -28.02
CA ASP A 613 -27.70 17.45 -26.99
C ASP A 613 -27.21 17.09 -25.57
N GLU A 614 -27.72 17.86 -24.62
CA GLU A 614 -27.63 17.64 -23.18
C GLU A 614 -28.50 16.44 -22.77
N THR A 615 -27.85 15.30 -22.57
CA THR A 615 -28.36 14.26 -21.67
C THR A 615 -27.87 14.59 -20.27
N TRP A 616 -28.80 14.93 -19.39
CA TRP A 616 -28.56 15.05 -17.96
C TRP A 616 -28.18 13.68 -17.42
N SER A 617 -26.91 13.49 -17.03
CA SER A 617 -26.54 12.36 -16.18
C SER A 617 -27.05 12.65 -14.77
N VAL A 618 -28.09 11.92 -14.39
CA VAL A 618 -28.48 11.72 -12.99
C VAL A 618 -27.24 11.33 -12.19
N ASN A 619 -26.97 12.05 -11.09
CA ASN A 619 -25.93 11.71 -10.12
C ASN A 619 -26.18 10.29 -9.58
N GLN A 620 -25.54 9.30 -10.20
CA GLN A 620 -25.21 8.06 -9.51
C GLN A 620 -24.09 8.40 -8.54
N VAL A 621 -24.32 8.11 -7.27
CA VAL A 621 -23.34 8.29 -6.19
C VAL A 621 -22.12 7.45 -6.52
N THR A 622 -21.06 8.11 -6.97
CA THR A 622 -19.71 7.55 -7.01
C THR A 622 -18.97 8.12 -5.81
N VAL A 623 -18.86 7.29 -4.78
CA VAL A 623 -17.92 7.49 -3.69
C VAL A 623 -16.54 7.20 -4.26
N THR A 624 -15.72 8.24 -4.39
CA THR A 624 -14.26 8.11 -4.37
C THR A 624 -13.75 9.10 -3.34
N LEU A 625 -13.51 8.58 -2.15
CA LEU A 625 -12.64 9.15 -1.14
C LEU A 625 -11.19 8.99 -1.63
N LEU A 626 -10.48 10.12 -1.60
CA LEU A 626 -9.07 10.35 -1.25
C LEU A 626 -8.15 9.14 -1.09
N ASP A 627 -6.86 9.16 -1.43
CA ASP A 627 -5.97 10.03 -2.23
C ASP A 627 -4.56 9.44 -1.98
N ALA A 628 -3.55 9.86 -2.76
CA ALA A 628 -2.25 10.18 -2.16
C ALA A 628 -1.34 10.90 -3.16
N ARG A 629 -1.24 12.22 -2.98
CA ARG A 629 0.03 12.79 -2.55
C ARG A 629 -0.15 13.55 -1.25
#